data_AF-A0A661ZGR2-F1
#
_entry.id   AF-A0A661ZGR2-F1
#
_cell.length_a   1.000
_cell.length_b   1.000
_cell.length_c   1.000
_cell.angle_alpha   90.00
_cell.angle_beta   90.00
_cell.angle_gamma   90.00
#
_symmetry.space_group_name_H-M   'P 1'
#
loop_
_entity.id
_entity.type
_entity.pdbx_description
1 polymer ?
#
loop_
_entity_poly.entity_id
_entity_poly.type
_entity_poly.pdbx_seq_one_letter_code
_entity_poly.pdbx_strand_id
1 'polypeptide(L)'
;MNTTTHENKFTGPATYQISVQGNIVNNLINRLGEMEVSKTGLANKTISTLTGNVQDQSALSGILNTLFDYRYTVISVLKLN
;
A
#
# COMPACT_ATOMS: atom_id res chain seq x y z
N MET A 1 -12.73 -24.57 27.66
CA MET A 1 -12.19 -23.27 27.25
C MET A 1 -12.24 -23.24 25.74
N ASN A 2 -13.09 -22.42 25.15
CA ASN A 2 -13.26 -22.37 23.70
C ASN A 2 -12.34 -21.26 23.19
N THR A 3 -11.13 -21.62 22.77
CA THR A 3 -10.20 -20.66 22.17
C THR A 3 -10.67 -20.40 20.74
N THR A 4 -11.48 -19.38 20.54
CA THR A 4 -11.72 -18.83 19.21
C THR A 4 -10.39 -18.24 18.74
N THR A 5 -9.61 -19.02 17.99
CA THR A 5 -8.39 -18.53 17.34
C THR A 5 -8.81 -17.42 16.40
N HIS A 6 -8.56 -16.16 16.77
CA HIS A 6 -8.66 -15.05 15.84
C HIS A 6 -7.58 -15.23 14.78
N GLU A 7 -7.94 -15.80 13.64
CA GLU A 7 -7.03 -15.86 12.49
C GLU A 7 -6.62 -14.43 12.13
N ASN A 8 -5.35 -14.12 12.33
CA ASN A 8 -4.80 -12.84 11.97
C ASN A 8 -4.66 -12.80 10.44
N LYS A 9 -5.67 -12.25 9.76
CA LYS A 9 -5.75 -12.16 8.30
C LYS A 9 -4.60 -11.37 7.64
N PHE A 10 -3.72 -10.77 8.43
CA PHE A 10 -2.56 -10.00 7.99
C PHE A 10 -1.23 -10.75 8.21
N THR A 11 -1.25 -12.04 8.53
CA THR A 11 -0.04 -12.85 8.62
C THR A 11 0.35 -13.41 7.25
N GLY A 12 1.60 -13.16 6.83
CA GLY A 12 2.18 -13.71 5.61
C GLY A 12 1.94 -12.87 4.34
N PRO A 13 2.40 -13.37 3.18
CA PRO A 13 2.38 -12.63 1.94
C PRO A 13 0.96 -12.33 1.45
N ALA A 14 0.71 -11.11 1.01
CA ALA A 14 -0.57 -10.70 0.49
C ALA A 14 -0.43 -9.59 -0.57
N THR A 15 -1.39 -9.51 -1.48
CA THR A 15 -1.45 -8.42 -2.45
C THR A 15 -2.19 -7.26 -1.82
N TYR A 16 -1.54 -6.10 -1.78
CA TYR A 16 -2.15 -4.87 -1.29
C TYR A 16 -2.38 -3.89 -2.42
N GLN A 17 -3.43 -3.11 -2.28
CA GLN A 17 -3.70 -1.92 -3.06
C GLN A 17 -3.71 -0.70 -2.13
N ILE A 18 -2.83 0.26 -2.38
CA ILE A 18 -2.68 1.49 -1.61
C ILE A 18 -2.97 2.68 -2.51
N SER A 19 -4.00 3.45 -2.18
CA SER A 19 -4.36 4.67 -2.91
C SER A 19 -3.77 5.87 -2.19
N VAL A 20 -3.09 6.76 -2.91
CA VAL A 20 -2.52 7.99 -2.35
C VAL A 20 -2.94 9.22 -3.17
N GLN A 21 -3.02 10.36 -2.50
CA GLN A 21 -3.26 11.63 -3.17
C GLN A 21 -2.00 12.14 -3.87
N GLY A 22 -2.15 12.61 -5.10
CA GLY A 22 -1.07 13.16 -5.91
C GLY A 22 -0.44 12.14 -6.85
N ASN A 23 0.66 12.54 -7.46
CA ASN A 23 1.43 11.75 -8.42
C ASN A 23 2.66 11.18 -7.72
N ILE A 24 2.81 9.86 -7.73
CA ILE A 24 4.05 9.23 -7.26
C ILE A 24 5.15 9.46 -8.29
N VAL A 25 6.21 10.14 -7.86
CA VAL A 25 7.39 10.41 -8.68
C VAL A 25 8.25 9.15 -8.84
N ASN A 26 8.91 9.01 -9.99
CA ASN A 26 9.64 7.78 -10.35
C ASN A 26 10.76 7.39 -9.36
N ASN A 27 11.38 8.34 -8.68
CA ASN A 27 12.42 8.07 -7.68
C ASN A 27 11.87 7.36 -6.42
N LEU A 28 10.57 7.52 -6.15
CA LEU A 28 9.88 6.89 -5.04
C LEU A 28 9.47 5.46 -5.40
N ILE A 29 9.06 5.22 -6.66
CA ILE A 29 8.66 3.89 -7.15
C ILE A 29 9.73 2.84 -6.83
N ASN A 30 10.99 3.17 -7.07
CA ASN A 30 12.14 2.29 -6.81
C ASN A 30 12.31 1.91 -5.32
N ARG A 31 11.67 2.63 -4.39
CA ARG A 31 11.72 2.39 -2.94
C ARG A 31 10.50 1.64 -2.41
N LEU A 32 9.48 1.39 -3.25
CA LEU A 32 8.22 0.76 -2.85
C LEU A 32 8.20 -0.76 -3.13
N GLY A 33 9.36 -1.36 -3.42
CA GLY A 33 9.47 -2.80 -3.71
C GLY A 33 8.83 -3.18 -5.04
N GLU A 34 8.22 -4.37 -5.11
CA GLU A 34 7.51 -4.89 -6.29
C GLU A 34 6.10 -4.31 -6.46
N MET A 35 5.93 -3.03 -6.12
CA MET A 35 4.66 -2.30 -6.28
C MET A 35 4.57 -1.69 -7.68
N GLU A 36 3.56 -2.08 -8.44
CA GLU A 36 3.17 -1.41 -9.67
C GLU A 36 2.39 -0.14 -9.36
N VAL A 37 2.70 0.94 -10.08
CA VAL A 37 2.03 2.23 -9.88
C VAL A 37 1.16 2.54 -11.08
N SER A 38 -0.15 2.62 -10.85
CA SER A 38 -1.11 3.13 -11.83
C SER A 38 -1.63 4.50 -11.40
N LYS A 39 -1.99 5.34 -12.37
CA LYS A 39 -2.47 6.70 -12.13
C LYS A 39 -3.93 6.79 -12.58
N THR A 40 -4.79 7.26 -11.69
CA THR A 40 -6.19 7.54 -12.02
C THR A 40 -6.45 9.01 -11.73
N GLY A 41 -6.54 9.81 -12.80
CA GLY A 41 -6.93 11.22 -12.70
C GLY A 41 -8.45 11.34 -12.77
N LEU A 42 -9.07 11.87 -11.72
CA LEU A 42 -10.50 12.22 -11.72
C LEU A 42 -10.61 13.73 -11.67
N ALA A 43 -10.79 14.34 -12.85
CA ALA A 43 -11.01 15.76 -13.18
C ALA A 43 -10.11 16.79 -12.46
N ASN A 44 -10.17 16.85 -11.13
CA ASN A 44 -9.54 17.87 -10.27
C ASN A 44 -8.63 17.27 -9.17
N LYS A 45 -8.54 15.93 -9.05
CA LYS A 45 -7.66 15.25 -8.09
C LYS A 45 -6.89 14.13 -8.77
N THR A 46 -5.57 14.18 -8.65
CA THR A 46 -4.70 13.06 -9.06
C THR A 46 -4.66 12.05 -7.91
N ILE A 47 -4.97 10.79 -8.21
CA ILE A 47 -4.78 9.67 -7.29
C ILE A 47 -3.80 8.70 -7.95
N SER A 48 -2.81 8.25 -7.19
CA SER A 48 -1.93 7.15 -7.58
C SER A 48 -2.32 5.91 -6.80
N THR A 49 -2.38 4.78 -7.48
CA THR A 49 -2.67 3.47 -6.90
C THR A 49 -1.42 2.61 -7.01
N LEU A 50 -0.95 2.14 -5.86
CA LEU A 50 0.13 1.17 -5.71
C LEU A 50 -0.48 -0.21 -5.53
N THR A 51 -0.12 -1.17 -6.38
CA THR A 51 -0.59 -2.56 -6.25
C THR A 51 0.60 -3.50 -6.31
N GLY A 52 0.71 -4.43 -5.37
CA GLY A 52 1.83 -5.36 -5.35
C GLY A 52 1.75 -6.37 -4.22
N ASN A 53 2.57 -7.41 -4.33
CA ASN A 53 2.74 -8.40 -3.27
C ASN A 53 3.60 -7.80 -2.14
N VAL A 54 3.15 -7.99 -0.91
CA VAL A 54 3.87 -7.58 0.29
C VAL A 54 4.05 -8.81 1.16
N GLN A 55 5.31 -9.13 1.44
CA GLN A 55 5.71 -10.38 2.09
C GLN A 55 5.17 -10.52 3.52
N ASP A 56 5.12 -9.43 4.28
CA ASP A 56 4.67 -9.40 5.66
C ASP A 56 4.28 -7.98 6.13
N GLN A 57 3.89 -7.86 7.40
CA GLN A 57 3.48 -6.58 7.99
C GLN A 57 4.62 -5.58 8.13
N SER A 58 5.87 -6.03 8.26
CA SER A 58 7.03 -5.15 8.36
C SER A 58 7.30 -4.48 7.01
N ALA A 59 7.22 -5.25 5.93
CA ALA A 59 7.30 -4.73 4.57
C ALA A 59 6.17 -3.72 4.28
N LEU A 60 4.93 -4.03 4.67
CA LEU A 60 3.80 -3.10 4.53
C LEU A 60 4.05 -1.80 5.30
N SER A 61 4.51 -1.90 6.55
CA SER A 61 4.83 -0.74 7.37
C SER A 61 5.94 0.12 6.75
N GLY A 62 6.98 -0.50 6.18
CA GLY A 62 8.04 0.20 5.47
C GLY A 62 7.52 1.02 4.28
N ILE A 63 6.60 0.45 3.50
CA ILE A 63 5.94 1.14 2.38
C ILE A 63 5.12 2.34 2.89
N LEU A 64 4.29 2.16 3.93
CA LEU A 64 3.47 3.24 4.49
C LEU A 64 4.30 4.36 5.11
N ASN A 65 5.39 4.02 5.81
CA ASN A 65 6.33 4.99 6.37
C ASN A 65 7.02 5.77 5.26
N THR A 66 7.44 5.10 4.19
CA THR A 66 8.04 5.75 3.02
C THR A 66 7.07 6.76 2.39
N LEU A 67 5.78 6.41 2.25
CA LEU A 67 4.78 7.36 1.76
C LEU A 67 4.61 8.56 2.69
N PHE A 68 4.60 8.32 4.01
CA PHE A 68 4.51 9.37 5.02
C PHE A 68 5.71 10.32 5.01
N ASP A 69 6.93 9.78 4.93
CA ASP A 69 8.18 10.56 4.91
C ASP A 69 8.22 11.52 3.71
N TYR A 70 7.69 11.07 2.58
CA TYR A 70 7.56 11.86 1.35
C TYR A 70 6.29 12.73 1.31
N ARG A 71 5.53 12.81 2.41
CA ARG A 71 4.32 13.65 2.57
C ARG A 71 3.17 13.26 1.64
N TYR A 72 3.09 12.00 1.22
CA TYR A 72 1.92 11.48 0.50
C TYR A 72 0.79 11.16 1.48
N THR A 73 -0.40 11.67 1.19
CA THR A 73 -1.60 11.31 1.95
C THR A 73 -2.12 9.96 1.48
N VAL A 74 -2.09 8.96 2.36
CA VAL A 74 -2.72 7.66 2.12
C VAL A 74 -4.24 7.81 2.25
N ILE A 75 -4.96 7.43 1.19
CA ILE A 75 -6.43 7.50 1.11
C ILE A 75 -7.03 6.16 1.58
N SER A 76 -6.46 5.04 1.12
CA SER A 76 -6.96 3.71 1.47
C SER A 76 -5.86 2.66 1.37
N VAL A 77 -5.97 1.62 2.20
CA VAL A 77 -5.17 0.40 2.13
C VAL A 77 -6.13 -0.78 2.08
N LEU A 78 -6.05 -1.57 1.01
CA LEU A 78 -6.91 -2.73 0.80
C LEU A 78 -6.03 -3.98 0.62
N LYS A 79 -6.35 -5.04 1.36
CA LYS A 79 -5.82 -6.37 1.10
C LYS A 79 -6.73 -7.05 0.06
N LEU A 80 -6.16 -7.55 -1.04
CA LEU A 80 -6.92 -8.10 -2.17
C LEU A 80 -7.11 -9.63 -2.11
N ASN A 81 -6.43 -10.32 -1.18
CA ASN A 81 -6.47 -11.78 -1.02
C ASN A 81 -6.53 -12.26 0.43
#